data_AF-A0A3C1HGN9-F1
#
_entry.id   AF-A0A3C1HGN9-F1
#
_cell.length_a   1.000
_cell.length_b   1.000
_cell.length_c   1.000
_cell.angle_alpha   90.00
_cell.angle_beta   90.00
_cell.angle_gamma   90.00
#
_symmetry.space_group_name_H-M   'P 1'
#
loop_
_entity.id
_entity.type
_entity.pdbx_description
1 polymer ?
#
loop_
_entity_poly.entity_id
_entity_poly.type
_entity_poly.pdbx_seq_one_letter_code
_entity_poly.pdbx_strand_id
1 'polypeptide(L)'
;MKAILGVLLLPLCIGGISALSRVLVASGSAIHFWVAFAAGAACWISIYLLLPKPMWVYVFGHELTHVVWTWVFGGKVKRFRVSSRGGHVLITKSNSLIALAPYFFPIYAVMVVGVYTAGHLIWGWAAYAIWFHLLLGAAYAFHVTLTFKALETEQSDITGQGFFFSAVVIVLGNVAVLLLLLPLVTGVGVLTSMTWWMRDTGAFLHRLALLLR
;
A
#
# COMPACT_ATOMS: atom_id res chain seq x y z
N MET A 1 11.78 8.42 -21.60
CA MET A 1 11.17 7.07 -21.54
C MET A 1 10.28 6.86 -20.31
N LYS A 2 10.77 6.98 -19.06
CA LYS A 2 9.93 6.75 -17.85
C LYS A 2 8.71 7.67 -17.73
N ALA A 3 8.81 8.94 -18.11
CA ALA A 3 7.66 9.85 -18.12
C ALA A 3 6.53 9.38 -19.06
N ILE A 4 6.89 8.86 -20.25
CA ILE A 4 5.92 8.30 -21.20
C ILE A 4 5.23 7.07 -20.58
N LEU A 5 5.98 6.18 -19.94
CA LEU A 5 5.40 5.06 -19.18
C LEU A 5 4.45 5.56 -18.09
N GLY A 6 4.80 6.63 -17.38
CA GLY A 6 3.91 7.27 -16.40
C GLY A 6 2.59 7.72 -17.03
N VAL A 7 2.63 8.38 -18.19
CA VAL A 7 1.41 8.80 -18.91
C VAL A 7 0.56 7.58 -19.31
N LEU A 8 1.19 6.52 -19.83
CA LEU A 8 0.50 5.28 -20.21
C LEU A 8 -0.17 4.56 -19.03
N LEU A 9 0.30 4.78 -17.81
CA LEU A 9 -0.25 4.20 -16.59
C LEU A 9 -1.38 5.04 -15.95
N LEU A 10 -1.58 6.30 -16.35
CA LEU A 10 -2.64 7.15 -15.80
C LEU A 10 -4.05 6.56 -15.93
N PRO A 11 -4.46 5.95 -17.07
CA PRO A 11 -5.76 5.31 -17.19
C PRO A 11 -6.01 4.20 -16.15
N LEU A 12 -4.97 3.45 -15.78
CA LEU A 12 -5.04 2.44 -14.74
C LEU A 12 -5.24 3.06 -13.35
N CYS A 13 -4.58 4.19 -13.07
CA CYS A 13 -4.79 4.93 -11.82
C CYS A 13 -6.23 5.43 -11.70
N ILE A 14 -6.75 6.06 -12.76
CA ILE A 14 -8.11 6.63 -12.77
C ILE A 14 -9.16 5.54 -12.62
N GLY A 15 -9.05 4.45 -13.39
CA GLY A 15 -9.94 3.30 -13.25
C GLY A 15 -9.83 2.63 -11.89
N GLY A 16 -8.63 2.57 -11.32
CA GLY A 16 -8.41 1.98 -10.00
C GLY A 16 -9.03 2.81 -8.88
N ILE A 17 -8.88 4.14 -8.91
CA ILE A 17 -9.54 5.06 -7.97
C ILE A 17 -11.06 4.95 -8.09
N SER A 18 -11.58 4.85 -9.32
CA SER A 18 -13.01 4.66 -9.58
C SER A 18 -13.51 3.34 -8.98
N ALA A 19 -12.79 2.24 -9.21
CA ALA A 19 -13.13 0.94 -8.64
C ALA A 19 -13.01 0.92 -7.12
N LEU A 20 -12.02 1.61 -6.55
CA LEU A 20 -11.84 1.71 -5.10
C LEU A 20 -13.03 2.41 -4.45
N SER A 21 -13.56 3.48 -5.07
CA SER A 21 -14.78 4.12 -4.56
C SER A 21 -15.97 3.16 -4.52
N ARG A 22 -16.11 2.27 -5.52
CA ARG A 22 -17.15 1.23 -5.54
C ARG A 22 -16.94 0.19 -4.45
N VAL A 23 -15.69 -0.24 -4.23
CA VAL A 23 -15.36 -1.17 -3.13
C VAL A 23 -15.72 -0.54 -1.78
N LEU A 24 -15.37 0.72 -1.55
CA LEU A 24 -15.72 1.44 -0.33
C LEU A 24 -17.23 1.48 -0.11
N VAL A 25 -18.02 1.83 -1.14
CA VAL A 25 -19.48 1.82 -1.05
C VAL A 25 -20.03 0.41 -0.79
N ALA A 26 -19.57 -0.59 -1.54
CA ALA A 26 -20.03 -1.98 -1.41
C ALA A 26 -19.69 -2.60 -0.05
N SER A 27 -18.57 -2.19 0.54
CA SER A 27 -18.12 -2.63 1.86
C SER A 27 -18.78 -1.90 3.03
N GLY A 28 -19.66 -0.93 2.78
CA GLY A 28 -20.24 -0.07 3.83
C GLY A 28 -21.06 -0.84 4.88
N SER A 29 -21.59 -2.02 4.54
CA SER A 29 -22.30 -2.89 5.48
C SER A 29 -21.38 -3.64 6.46
N ALA A 30 -20.06 -3.65 6.23
CA ALA A 30 -19.06 -4.26 7.11
C ALA A 30 -18.78 -3.37 8.34
N ILE A 31 -19.82 -3.00 9.09
CA ILE A 31 -19.76 -1.98 10.14
C ILE A 31 -18.74 -2.32 11.24
N HIS A 32 -18.67 -3.58 11.68
CA HIS A 32 -17.71 -4.02 12.69
C HIS A 32 -16.26 -3.89 12.24
N PHE A 33 -15.99 -4.13 10.95
CA PHE A 33 -14.69 -3.88 10.36
C PHE A 33 -14.37 -2.38 10.38
N TRP A 34 -15.26 -1.54 9.83
CA TRP A 34 -15.00 -0.11 9.68
C TRP A 34 -14.84 0.62 11.01
N VAL A 35 -15.66 0.29 12.01
CA VAL A 35 -15.55 0.89 13.35
C VAL A 35 -14.21 0.54 14.00
N ALA A 36 -13.82 -0.74 13.98
CA ALA A 36 -12.56 -1.17 14.58
C ALA A 36 -11.35 -0.63 13.82
N PHE A 37 -11.38 -0.69 12.49
CA PHE A 37 -10.33 -0.13 11.62
C PHE A 37 -10.17 1.38 11.85
N ALA A 38 -11.27 2.13 11.90
CA ALA A 38 -11.25 3.57 12.16
C ALA A 38 -10.75 3.88 13.58
N ALA A 39 -11.13 3.09 14.59
CA ALA A 39 -10.62 3.22 15.95
C ALA A 39 -9.09 3.00 15.99
N GLY A 40 -8.59 1.95 15.34
CA GLY A 40 -7.16 1.69 15.22
C GLY A 40 -6.39 2.82 14.51
N ALA A 41 -6.94 3.31 13.40
CA ALA A 41 -6.39 4.45 12.68
C ALA A 41 -6.36 5.71 13.56
N ALA A 42 -7.44 5.98 14.31
CA ALA A 42 -7.52 7.09 15.25
C ALA A 42 -6.47 6.96 16.37
N CYS A 43 -6.31 5.78 16.98
CA CYS A 43 -5.27 5.53 17.97
C CYS A 43 -3.87 5.84 17.42
N TRP A 44 -3.55 5.38 16.21
CA TRP A 44 -2.28 5.72 15.57
C TRP A 44 -2.14 7.22 15.31
N ILE A 45 -3.17 7.88 14.77
CA ILE A 45 -3.13 9.33 14.51
C ILE A 45 -2.89 10.10 15.81
N SER A 46 -3.53 9.71 16.91
CA SER A 46 -3.27 10.29 18.23
C SER A 46 -1.80 10.11 18.65
N ILE A 47 -1.23 8.91 18.47
CA ILE A 47 0.20 8.65 18.72
C ILE A 47 1.07 9.55 17.82
N TYR A 48 0.77 9.64 16.53
CA TYR A 48 1.54 10.40 15.55
C TYR A 48 1.57 11.91 15.85
N LEU A 49 0.46 12.46 16.34
CA LEU A 49 0.32 13.88 16.66
C LEU A 49 0.86 14.24 18.05
N LEU A 50 0.67 13.35 19.05
CA LEU A 50 0.95 13.67 20.46
C LEU A 50 2.29 13.13 20.97
N LEU A 51 2.85 12.09 20.32
CA LEU A 51 4.08 11.44 20.77
C LEU A 51 5.23 11.60 19.75
N PRO A 52 6.49 11.41 20.17
CA PRO A 52 7.62 11.36 19.24
C PRO A 52 7.42 10.29 18.16
N LYS A 53 7.63 10.68 16.90
CA LYS A 53 7.43 9.79 15.76
C LYS A 53 8.41 8.60 15.84
N PRO A 54 7.94 7.35 15.75
CA PRO A 54 8.79 6.16 15.85
C PRO A 54 9.57 5.91 14.55
N MET A 55 10.48 6.83 14.22
CA MET A 55 11.20 6.85 12.94
C MET A 55 12.04 5.59 12.70
N TRP A 56 12.53 4.93 13.75
CA TRP A 56 13.30 3.70 13.60
C TRP A 56 12.44 2.53 13.08
N VAL A 57 11.18 2.42 13.55
CA VAL A 57 10.21 1.43 13.06
C VAL A 57 9.89 1.71 11.61
N TYR A 58 9.71 2.98 11.26
CA TYR A 58 9.49 3.40 9.89
C TYR A 58 10.65 2.98 8.97
N VAL A 59 11.89 3.38 9.32
CA VAL A 59 13.09 3.06 8.53
C VAL A 59 13.29 1.55 8.41
N PHE A 60 13.07 0.79 9.48
CA PHE A 60 13.14 -0.66 9.42
C PHE A 60 12.14 -1.24 8.41
N GLY A 61 10.89 -0.79 8.45
CA GLY A 61 9.85 -1.22 7.51
C GLY A 61 10.17 -0.82 6.07
N HIS A 62 10.75 0.36 5.87
CA HIS A 62 11.18 0.88 4.58
C HIS A 62 12.23 -0.04 3.95
N GLU A 63 13.34 -0.29 4.65
CA GLU A 63 14.41 -1.16 4.17
C GLU A 63 13.94 -2.62 4.03
N LEU A 64 13.10 -3.11 4.95
CA LEU A 64 12.54 -4.46 4.87
C LEU A 64 11.67 -4.62 3.61
N THR A 65 10.95 -3.58 3.21
CA THR A 65 10.14 -3.60 2.00
C THR A 65 11.02 -3.74 0.76
N HIS A 66 12.16 -3.05 0.69
CA HIS A 66 13.17 -3.24 -0.37
C HIS A 66 13.66 -4.69 -0.42
N VAL A 67 13.92 -5.31 0.73
CA VAL A 67 14.33 -6.72 0.82
C VAL A 67 13.27 -7.66 0.25
N VAL A 68 12.03 -7.53 0.71
CA VAL A 68 10.91 -8.38 0.27
C VAL A 68 10.71 -8.27 -1.24
N TRP A 69 10.68 -7.04 -1.77
CA TRP A 69 10.52 -6.82 -3.20
C TRP A 69 11.73 -7.31 -4.01
N THR A 70 12.94 -7.20 -3.47
CA THR A 70 14.12 -7.79 -4.11
C THR A 70 13.96 -9.30 -4.29
N TRP A 71 13.47 -10.01 -3.27
CA TRP A 71 13.20 -11.46 -3.38
C TRP A 71 12.09 -11.78 -4.38
N VAL A 72 10.99 -11.02 -4.37
CA VAL A 72 9.89 -11.17 -5.35
C VAL A 72 10.41 -11.06 -6.79
N PHE A 73 11.38 -10.18 -7.04
CA PHE A 73 12.00 -10.02 -8.36
C PHE A 73 13.21 -10.93 -8.62
N GLY A 74 13.44 -11.94 -7.77
CA GLY A 74 14.51 -12.93 -7.92
C GLY A 74 15.92 -12.40 -7.64
N GLY A 75 16.04 -11.26 -6.95
CA GLY A 75 17.30 -10.72 -6.47
C GLY A 75 17.75 -11.36 -5.16
N LYS A 76 19.00 -11.08 -4.76
CA LYS A 76 19.59 -11.48 -3.48
C LYS A 76 19.91 -10.25 -2.65
N VAL A 77 19.78 -10.39 -1.33
CA VAL A 77 20.20 -9.38 -0.35
C VAL A 77 21.59 -9.76 0.14
N LYS A 78 22.58 -8.89 -0.07
CA LYS A 78 23.95 -9.10 0.40
C LYS A 78 24.19 -8.52 1.79
N ARG A 79 23.54 -7.39 2.11
CA ARG A 79 23.64 -6.74 3.41
C ARG A 79 22.35 -6.00 3.71
N PHE A 80 21.89 -6.12 4.94
CA PHE A 80 20.76 -5.38 5.51
C PHE A 80 21.25 -4.68 6.78
N ARG A 81 21.19 -3.35 6.84
CA ARG A 81 21.55 -2.58 8.02
C ARG A 81 20.51 -1.50 8.27
N VAL A 82 19.97 -1.50 9.48
CA VAL A 82 19.04 -0.47 9.97
C VAL A 82 19.62 0.10 11.25
N SER A 83 19.60 1.43 11.36
CA SER A 83 20.03 2.17 12.54
C SER A 83 19.06 3.31 12.83
N SER A 84 19.17 3.91 14.02
CA SER A 84 18.39 5.09 14.40
C SER A 84 18.66 6.32 13.53
N ARG A 85 19.78 6.34 12.78
CA ARG A 85 20.16 7.43 11.87
C ARG A 85 19.77 7.20 10.41
N GLY A 86 19.21 6.03 10.09
CA GLY A 86 18.90 5.61 8.72
C GLY A 86 19.19 4.13 8.48
N GLY A 87 18.76 3.64 7.33
CA GLY A 87 18.96 2.28 6.88
C GLY A 87 19.54 2.24 5.46
N HIS A 88 20.14 1.12 5.10
CA HIS A 88 20.44 0.81 3.71
C HIS A 88 20.44 -0.71 3.49
N VAL A 89 19.95 -1.12 2.32
CA VAL A 89 20.04 -2.50 1.85
C VAL A 89 20.94 -2.57 0.62
N LEU A 90 21.89 -3.51 0.64
CA LEU A 90 22.69 -3.83 -0.53
C LEU A 90 22.10 -5.05 -1.24
N ILE A 91 21.54 -4.81 -2.42
CA ILE A 91 20.78 -5.78 -3.23
C ILE A 91 21.49 -6.06 -4.56
N THR A 92 21.34 -7.27 -5.11
CA THR A 92 21.95 -7.63 -6.41
C THR A 92 21.16 -7.14 -7.61
N LYS A 93 19.90 -6.75 -7.42
CA LYS A 93 18.96 -6.36 -8.47
C LYS A 93 18.12 -5.22 -7.95
N SER A 94 18.07 -4.12 -8.69
CA SER A 94 17.21 -2.98 -8.40
C SER A 94 16.42 -2.63 -9.65
N ASN A 95 15.16 -2.25 -9.47
CA ASN A 95 14.27 -1.74 -10.50
C ASN A 95 13.32 -0.71 -9.89
N SER A 96 12.55 0.00 -10.71
CA SER A 96 11.67 1.06 -10.21
C SER A 96 10.64 0.58 -9.20
N LEU A 97 10.11 -0.63 -9.33
CA LEU A 97 9.13 -1.16 -8.39
C LEU A 97 9.77 -1.51 -7.04
N ILE A 98 10.98 -2.07 -7.04
CA ILE A 98 11.74 -2.28 -5.80
C ILE A 98 11.99 -0.93 -5.12
N ALA A 99 12.54 0.04 -5.86
CA ALA A 99 12.85 1.37 -5.32
C ALA A 99 11.61 2.09 -4.76
N LEU A 100 10.44 1.93 -5.38
CA LEU A 100 9.22 2.62 -4.97
C LEU A 100 8.33 1.80 -4.02
N ALA A 101 8.65 0.53 -3.78
CA ALA A 101 7.85 -0.37 -2.95
C ALA A 101 7.54 0.16 -1.55
N PRO A 102 8.49 0.77 -0.81
CA PRO A 102 8.20 1.28 0.53
C PRO A 102 7.09 2.33 0.59
N TYR A 103 6.85 3.04 -0.52
CA TYR A 103 5.88 4.13 -0.61
C TYR A 103 4.45 3.65 -0.95
N PHE A 104 4.28 2.39 -1.36
CA PHE A 104 2.96 1.84 -1.68
C PHE A 104 2.64 0.49 -1.05
N PHE A 105 3.65 -0.23 -0.54
CA PHE A 105 3.48 -1.54 0.08
C PHE A 105 3.47 -1.42 1.61
N PRO A 106 2.31 -1.57 2.27
CA PRO A 106 2.19 -1.39 3.71
C PRO A 106 2.65 -2.66 4.45
N ILE A 107 3.97 -2.90 4.52
CA ILE A 107 4.55 -4.13 5.08
C ILE A 107 3.99 -4.50 6.47
N TYR A 108 3.77 -3.52 7.35
CA TYR A 108 3.21 -3.76 8.68
C TYR A 108 1.75 -4.22 8.63
N ALA A 109 0.92 -3.63 7.76
CA ALA A 109 -0.45 -4.08 7.56
C ALA A 109 -0.48 -5.51 6.99
N VAL A 110 0.40 -5.81 6.02
CA VAL A 110 0.54 -7.16 5.46
C VAL A 110 0.96 -8.17 6.52
N MET A 111 1.89 -7.82 7.41
CA MET A 111 2.28 -8.68 8.53
C MET A 111 1.12 -8.91 9.51
N VAL A 112 0.33 -7.88 9.83
CA VAL A 112 -0.88 -8.02 10.66
C VAL A 112 -1.87 -9.02 10.03
N VAL A 113 -2.12 -8.90 8.73
CA VAL A 113 -2.97 -9.86 7.98
C VAL A 113 -2.38 -11.27 8.00
N GLY A 114 -1.07 -11.41 7.77
CA GLY A 114 -0.39 -12.70 7.76
C GLY A 114 -0.43 -13.40 9.11
N VAL A 115 -0.15 -12.68 10.19
CA VAL A 115 -0.20 -13.20 11.57
C VAL A 115 -1.62 -13.62 11.93
N TYR A 116 -2.62 -12.79 11.65
CA TYR A 116 -4.02 -13.14 11.94
C TYR A 116 -4.47 -14.35 11.12
N THR A 117 -4.18 -14.39 9.82
CA THR A 117 -4.54 -15.52 8.95
C THR A 117 -3.89 -16.81 9.42
N ALA A 118 -2.58 -16.80 9.72
CA ALA A 118 -1.88 -17.97 10.22
C ALA A 118 -2.49 -18.46 11.55
N GLY A 119 -2.75 -17.55 12.48
CA GLY A 119 -3.33 -17.95 13.76
C GLY A 119 -4.80 -18.36 13.67
N HIS A 120 -5.55 -17.82 12.71
CA HIS A 120 -6.90 -18.29 12.39
C HIS A 120 -6.87 -19.73 11.86
N LEU A 121 -5.95 -20.05 10.95
CA LEU A 121 -5.83 -21.39 10.38
C LEU A 121 -5.33 -22.44 11.38
N ILE A 122 -4.42 -22.07 12.28
CA ILE A 122 -3.80 -23.02 13.23
C ILE A 122 -4.63 -23.15 14.51
N TRP A 123 -5.14 -22.04 15.05
CA TRP A 123 -5.76 -21.98 16.38
C TRP A 123 -7.20 -21.45 16.39
N GLY A 124 -7.81 -21.16 15.23
CA GLY A 124 -9.21 -20.74 15.16
C GLY A 124 -9.46 -19.35 15.78
N TRP A 125 -8.59 -18.37 15.53
CA TRP A 125 -8.65 -16.98 16.05
C TRP A 125 -9.87 -16.13 15.60
N ALA A 126 -11.01 -16.73 15.26
CA ALA A 126 -12.24 -16.02 14.92
C ALA A 126 -12.65 -14.99 15.98
N ALA A 127 -12.49 -15.31 17.27
CA ALA A 127 -12.79 -14.42 18.38
C ALA A 127 -11.91 -13.14 18.42
N TYR A 128 -10.75 -13.15 17.77
CA TYR A 128 -9.81 -12.02 17.74
C TYR A 128 -9.99 -11.11 16.52
N ALA A 129 -11.03 -11.32 15.69
CA ALA A 129 -11.27 -10.55 14.47
C ALA A 129 -11.32 -9.03 14.73
N ILE A 130 -11.93 -8.60 15.83
CA ILE A 130 -12.03 -7.16 16.17
C ILE A 130 -10.66 -6.54 16.45
N TRP A 131 -9.78 -7.26 17.14
CA TRP A 131 -8.42 -6.82 17.43
C TRP A 131 -7.56 -6.80 16.17
N PHE A 132 -7.77 -7.78 15.28
CA PHE A 132 -7.17 -7.77 13.95
C PHE A 132 -7.57 -6.53 13.16
N HIS A 133 -8.87 -6.19 13.08
CA HIS A 133 -9.33 -4.99 12.37
C HIS A 133 -8.75 -3.70 12.96
N LEU A 134 -8.67 -3.61 14.28
CA LEU A 134 -8.06 -2.49 14.99
C LEU A 134 -6.57 -2.35 14.65
N LEU A 135 -5.79 -3.44 14.77
CA LEU A 135 -4.37 -3.43 14.45
C LEU A 135 -4.12 -3.14 12.96
N LEU A 136 -4.99 -3.62 12.08
CA LEU A 136 -4.92 -3.35 10.65
C LEU A 136 -5.13 -1.85 10.36
N GLY A 137 -6.11 -1.24 11.02
CA GLY A 137 -6.35 0.21 10.95
C GLY A 137 -5.15 1.03 11.42
N ALA A 138 -4.58 0.67 12.58
CA ALA A 138 -3.39 1.32 13.11
C ALA A 138 -2.17 1.16 12.18
N ALA A 139 -1.90 -0.05 11.69
CA ALA A 139 -0.77 -0.33 10.81
C ALA A 139 -0.91 0.32 9.43
N TYR A 140 -2.14 0.41 8.89
CA TYR A 140 -2.38 1.10 7.63
C TYR A 140 -2.25 2.63 7.78
N ALA A 141 -2.80 3.21 8.85
CA ALA A 141 -2.62 4.63 9.15
C ALA A 141 -1.14 4.99 9.41
N PHE A 142 -0.40 4.09 10.07
CA PHE A 142 1.06 4.17 10.20
C PHE A 142 1.75 4.30 8.84
N HIS A 143 1.41 3.41 7.90
CA HIS A 143 1.97 3.46 6.56
C HIS A 143 1.64 4.80 5.86
N VAL A 144 0.37 5.20 5.84
CA VAL A 144 -0.06 6.43 5.13
C VAL A 144 0.62 7.68 5.70
N THR A 145 0.58 7.88 7.01
CA THR A 145 1.13 9.08 7.65
C THR A 145 2.64 9.22 7.47
N LEU A 146 3.39 8.12 7.58
CA LEU A 146 4.84 8.16 7.45
C LEU A 146 5.31 8.15 5.99
N THR A 147 4.56 7.53 5.08
CA THR A 147 4.76 7.73 3.64
C THR A 147 4.56 9.21 3.29
N PHE A 148 3.48 9.84 3.77
CA PHE A 148 3.29 11.29 3.56
C PHE A 148 4.46 12.10 4.09
N LYS A 149 4.94 11.78 5.31
CA LYS A 149 6.10 12.45 5.90
C LYS A 149 7.38 12.27 5.09
N ALA A 150 7.60 11.09 4.51
CA ALA A 150 8.75 10.82 3.66
C ALA A 150 8.67 11.59 2.33
N LEU A 151 7.46 11.73 1.76
CA LEU A 151 7.22 12.49 0.54
C LEU A 151 7.42 14.01 0.70
N GLU A 152 7.37 14.55 1.92
CA GLU A 152 7.74 15.95 2.20
C GLU A 152 9.23 16.23 2.02
N THR A 153 10.06 15.18 1.93
CA THR A 153 11.51 15.27 1.78
C THR A 153 11.95 14.71 0.43
N GLU A 154 13.04 15.22 -0.13
CA GLU A 154 13.59 14.66 -1.36
C GLU A 154 14.21 13.28 -1.10
N GLN A 155 13.50 12.24 -1.53
CA GLN A 155 13.95 10.85 -1.41
C GLN A 155 14.68 10.41 -2.68
N SER A 156 15.89 9.85 -2.52
CA SER A 156 16.70 9.33 -3.64
C SER A 156 15.98 8.22 -4.42
N ASP A 157 15.16 7.42 -3.71
CA ASP A 157 14.33 6.37 -4.30
C ASP A 157 13.32 6.92 -5.31
N ILE A 158 12.82 8.14 -5.09
CA ILE A 158 11.82 8.82 -5.94
C ILE A 158 12.52 9.61 -7.04
N THR A 159 13.48 10.46 -6.67
CA THR A 159 14.17 11.32 -7.64
C THR A 159 14.96 10.50 -8.66
N GLY A 160 15.55 9.38 -8.25
CA GLY A 160 16.25 8.44 -9.14
C GLY A 160 15.35 7.76 -10.19
N GLN A 161 14.03 7.73 -9.98
CA GLN A 161 13.07 7.20 -10.96
C GLN A 161 12.38 8.29 -11.78
N GLY A 162 12.52 9.55 -11.38
CA GLY A 162 11.78 10.70 -11.91
C GLY A 162 10.47 10.91 -11.16
N PHE A 163 10.23 12.14 -10.72
CA PHE A 163 9.13 12.48 -9.80
C PHE A 163 7.74 12.08 -10.34
N PHE A 164 7.42 12.48 -11.58
CA PHE A 164 6.12 12.18 -12.17
C PHE A 164 5.85 10.68 -12.31
N PHE A 165 6.82 9.92 -12.84
CA PHE A 165 6.68 8.46 -12.97
C PHE A 165 6.53 7.79 -11.60
N SER A 166 7.30 8.23 -10.61
CA SER A 166 7.20 7.73 -9.24
C SER A 166 5.83 7.99 -8.63
N ALA A 167 5.31 9.20 -8.75
CA ALA A 167 3.99 9.55 -8.23
C ALA A 167 2.90 8.65 -8.82
N VAL A 168 2.93 8.42 -10.15
CA VAL A 168 1.98 7.52 -10.81
C VAL A 168 2.08 6.08 -10.28
N VAL A 169 3.30 5.54 -10.15
CA VAL A 169 3.51 4.18 -9.64
C VAL A 169 3.09 4.06 -8.18
N ILE A 170 3.38 5.06 -7.33
CA ILE A 170 2.98 5.08 -5.92
C ILE A 170 1.45 5.08 -5.78
N VAL A 171 0.76 5.92 -6.56
CA VAL A 171 -0.71 5.95 -6.58
C VAL A 171 -1.25 4.60 -7.04
N LEU A 172 -0.74 4.08 -8.16
CA LEU A 172 -1.17 2.81 -8.72
C LEU A 172 -0.98 1.66 -7.73
N GLY A 173 0.18 1.59 -7.06
CA GLY A 173 0.50 0.57 -6.08
C GLY A 173 -0.42 0.63 -4.85
N ASN A 174 -0.67 1.82 -4.31
CA ASN A 174 -1.57 1.98 -3.15
C ASN A 174 -3.00 1.57 -3.49
N VAL A 175 -3.49 2.00 -4.66
CA VAL A 175 -4.81 1.62 -5.16
C VAL A 175 -4.90 0.11 -5.37
N ALA A 176 -3.87 -0.52 -5.97
CA ALA A 176 -3.82 -1.96 -6.15
C ALA A 176 -3.88 -2.72 -4.82
N VAL A 177 -3.09 -2.29 -3.84
CA VAL A 177 -3.09 -2.86 -2.49
C VAL A 177 -4.48 -2.77 -1.85
N LEU A 178 -5.13 -1.61 -1.92
CA LEU A 178 -6.47 -1.43 -1.36
C LEU A 178 -7.53 -2.27 -2.08
N LEU A 179 -7.46 -2.37 -3.41
CA LEU A 179 -8.37 -3.18 -4.21
C LEU A 179 -8.20 -4.68 -3.98
N LEU A 180 -7.07 -5.13 -3.42
CA LEU A 180 -6.83 -6.50 -3.02
C LEU A 180 -7.20 -6.74 -1.54
N LEU A 181 -6.74 -5.87 -0.64
CA LEU A 181 -6.89 -6.07 0.81
C LEU A 181 -8.28 -5.76 1.33
N LEU A 182 -8.92 -4.67 0.90
CA LEU A 182 -10.24 -4.30 1.41
C LEU A 182 -11.29 -5.39 1.12
N PRO A 183 -11.38 -5.96 -0.08
CA PRO A 183 -12.35 -7.02 -0.35
C PRO A 183 -12.15 -8.26 0.54
N LEU A 184 -10.88 -8.67 0.78
CA LEU A 184 -10.55 -9.80 1.64
C LEU A 184 -11.04 -9.66 3.09
N VAL A 185 -11.12 -8.42 3.61
CA VAL A 185 -11.48 -8.16 5.01
C VAL A 185 -12.89 -7.62 5.21
N THR A 186 -13.57 -7.24 4.12
CA THR A 186 -14.93 -6.65 4.17
C THR A 186 -16.01 -7.54 3.54
N GLY A 187 -15.64 -8.66 2.93
CA GLY A 187 -16.57 -9.59 2.29
C GLY A 187 -16.95 -9.21 0.85
N VAL A 188 -16.40 -8.13 0.30
CA VAL A 188 -16.48 -7.86 -1.15
C VAL A 188 -15.64 -8.92 -1.90
N GLY A 189 -16.10 -9.40 -3.04
CA GLY A 189 -15.32 -10.33 -3.85
C GLY A 189 -14.08 -9.68 -4.45
N VAL A 190 -12.88 -10.27 -4.26
CA VAL A 190 -11.63 -9.78 -4.89
C VAL A 190 -11.73 -9.80 -6.41
N LEU A 191 -12.34 -10.85 -7.00
CA LEU A 191 -12.53 -10.88 -8.44
C LEU A 191 -13.44 -9.73 -8.91
N THR A 192 -14.49 -9.41 -8.13
CA THR A 192 -15.39 -8.29 -8.40
C THR A 192 -14.64 -6.95 -8.38
N SER A 193 -13.75 -6.72 -7.41
CA SER A 193 -12.96 -5.49 -7.36
C SER A 193 -12.02 -5.37 -8.57
N MET A 194 -11.38 -6.47 -8.98
CA MET A 194 -10.53 -6.51 -10.18
C MET A 194 -11.34 -6.29 -11.47
N THR A 195 -12.55 -6.85 -11.57
CA THR A 195 -13.45 -6.61 -12.70
C THR A 195 -13.87 -5.14 -12.78
N TRP A 196 -14.21 -4.52 -11.65
CA TRP A 196 -14.52 -3.09 -11.63
C TRP A 196 -13.32 -2.24 -12.05
N TRP A 197 -12.12 -2.59 -11.61
CA TRP A 197 -10.91 -1.87 -12.02
C TRP A 197 -10.72 -1.91 -13.54
N MET A 198 -10.76 -3.10 -14.15
CA MET A 198 -10.58 -3.22 -15.61
C MET A 198 -11.69 -2.51 -16.38
N ARG A 199 -12.95 -2.64 -15.93
CA ARG A 199 -14.10 -1.99 -16.57
C ARG A 199 -13.98 -0.47 -16.51
N ASP A 200 -13.65 0.09 -15.34
CA ASP A 200 -13.60 1.53 -15.14
C ASP A 200 -12.38 2.15 -15.85
N THR A 201 -11.26 1.43 -15.95
CA THR A 201 -10.13 1.81 -16.83
C THR A 201 -10.55 1.83 -18.30
N GLY A 202 -11.22 0.78 -18.79
CA GLY A 202 -11.72 0.71 -20.17
C GLY A 202 -12.72 1.82 -20.49
N ALA A 203 -13.64 2.11 -19.57
CA ALA A 203 -14.61 3.19 -19.72
C ALA A 203 -13.94 4.57 -19.80
N PHE A 204 -12.88 4.81 -19.03
CA PHE A 204 -12.09 6.03 -19.13
C PHE A 204 -11.37 6.15 -20.48
N LEU A 205 -10.69 5.08 -20.92
CA LEU A 205 -10.01 5.05 -22.23
C LEU A 205 -10.98 5.30 -23.38
N HIS A 206 -12.18 4.72 -23.32
CA HIS A 206 -13.21 4.95 -24.34
C HIS A 206 -13.65 6.41 -24.40
N ARG A 207 -13.92 7.04 -23.24
CA ARG A 207 -14.25 8.48 -23.18
C ARG A 207 -13.12 9.36 -23.70
N LEU A 208 -11.88 9.03 -23.34
CA LEU A 208 -10.70 9.76 -23.82
C LEU A 208 -10.56 9.65 -25.34
N ALA A 209 -10.78 8.46 -25.91
CA ALA A 209 -10.73 8.25 -27.35
C ALA A 209 -11.82 9.03 -28.11
N LEU A 210 -12.98 9.27 -27.49
CA LEU A 210 -14.03 10.11 -28.07
C LEU A 210 -13.67 11.62 -28.05
N LEU A 211 -12.92 12.08 -27.05
CA LEU A 211 -12.48 13.48 -26.94
C LEU A 211 -11.32 13.85 -27.86
N LEU A 212 -10.55 12.84 -28.31
CA LEU A 212 -9.39 13.01 -29.19
C LEU A 212 -9.73 12.86 -30.68
N ARG A 213 -11.00 12.60 -31.01
CA ARG A 213 -11.53 12.58 -32.37
C ARG A 213 -12.10 13.95 -32.73
#